data_AF-A0A549T5F7-F1
#
_entry.id   AF-A0A549T5F7-F1
#
_cell.length_a   1.000
_cell.length_b   1.000
_cell.length_c   1.000
_cell.angle_alpha   90.00
_cell.angle_beta   90.00
_cell.angle_gamma   90.00
#
_symmetry.space_group_name_H-M   'P 1'
#
loop_
_entity.id
_entity.type
_entity.pdbx_description
1 polymer ?
#
loop_
_entity_poly.entity_id
_entity_poly.type
_entity_poly.pdbx_seq_one_letter_code
_entity_poly.pdbx_strand_id
1 'polypeptide(L)' 'MNPLLKALKARHSVIDDKIDHEQRARRPDGLRIMALKKIRLRIREQIEFLERAGRLGKPLVVVRRRRLNPGFAVP' A
#
# COMPACT_ATOMS: atom_id res chain seq x y z
N MET A 1 16.13 6.40 11.17
CA MET A 1 14.93 6.30 10.30
C MET A 1 14.03 5.19 10.83
N ASN A 2 12.72 5.42 10.97
CA ASN A 2 11.78 4.39 11.42
C ASN A 2 11.83 3.15 10.48
N PRO A 3 12.15 1.93 10.96
CA PRO A 3 12.27 0.74 10.11
C PRO A 3 11.01 0.45 9.28
N LEU A 4 9.83 0.72 9.85
CA LEU A 4 8.56 0.54 9.16
C LEU A 4 8.42 1.51 7.97
N LEU A 5 8.83 2.77 8.16
CA LEU A 5 8.81 3.77 7.09
C LEU A 5 9.74 3.36 5.94
N LYS A 6 10.93 2.84 6.25
CA LYS A 6 11.87 2.30 5.25
C LYS A 6 11.22 1.16 4.44
N ALA A 7 10.59 0.21 5.13
CA ALA A 7 9.93 -0.93 4.50
C ALA A 7 8.75 -0.50 3.62
N LEU A 8 7.95 0.49 4.04
CA LEU A 8 6.84 1.02 3.26
C LEU A 8 7.32 1.73 1.99
N LYS A 9 8.39 2.52 2.06
CA LYS A 9 9.00 3.17 0.88
C LYS A 9 9.52 2.14 -0.13
N ALA A 10 10.24 1.12 0.34
CA ALA A 10 10.68 0.02 -0.51
C ALA A 10 9.48 -0.70 -1.17
N ARG A 11 8.44 -1.00 -0.40
CA ARG A 11 7.23 -1.64 -0.94
C ARG A 11 6.48 -0.76 -1.94
N HIS A 12 6.45 0.55 -1.73
CA HIS A 12 5.86 1.50 -2.67
C HIS A 12 6.55 1.42 -4.03
N SER A 13 7.89 1.48 -4.05
CA SER A 13 8.69 1.36 -5.27
C SER A 13 8.40 0.05 -6.02
N VAL A 14 8.36 -1.08 -5.31
CA VAL A 14 8.06 -2.38 -5.92
C VAL A 14 6.66 -2.42 -6.55
N ILE A 15 5.68 -1.71 -5.98
CA ILE A 15 4.34 -1.64 -6.57
C ILE A 15 4.31 -0.73 -7.79
N ASP A 16 5.07 0.37 -7.79
CA ASP A 16 5.23 1.22 -8.98
C ASP A 16 5.83 0.42 -10.14
N ASP A 17 6.92 -0.32 -9.91
CA ASP A 17 7.56 -1.16 -10.93
C ASP A 17 6.58 -2.21 -11.49
N LYS A 18 5.72 -2.78 -10.64
CA LYS A 18 4.70 -3.75 -11.06
C LYS A 18 3.59 -3.10 -11.88
N ILE A 19 3.18 -1.87 -11.55
CA ILE A 19 2.19 -1.12 -12.34
C ILE A 19 2.78 -0.83 -13.72
N ASP A 20 4.01 -0.33 -13.77
CA ASP A 20 4.68 0.01 -15.01
C ASP A 20 4.89 -1.23 -15.90
N HIS A 21 5.28 -2.36 -15.31
CA HIS A 21 5.41 -3.63 -16.02
C HIS A 21 4.07 -4.09 -16.60
N GLU A 22 2.99 -4.05 -15.82
CA GLU A 22 1.65 -4.46 -16.26
C GLU A 22 1.09 -3.52 -17.35
N GLN A 23 1.35 -2.23 -17.24
CA GLN A 23 0.94 -1.24 -18.24
C GLN A 23 1.69 -1.38 -19.57
N ARG A 24 2.95 -1.80 -19.53
CA ARG A 24 3.78 -2.04 -20.72
C ARG A 24 3.57 -3.44 -21.32
N ALA A 25 2.82 -4.32 -20.66
CA ALA A 25 2.54 -5.64 -21.17
C ALA A 25 1.78 -5.57 -22.50
N ARG A 26 2.03 -6.54 -23.40
CA ARG A 26 1.36 -6.65 -24.71
C ARG A 26 -0.17 -6.73 -24.59
N ARG A 27 -0.67 -7.22 -23.45
CA ARG A 27 -2.09 -7.26 -23.07
C ARG A 27 -2.24 -6.81 -21.61
N PRO A 28 -2.49 -5.52 -21.35
CA PRO A 28 -2.63 -5.02 -19.99
C PRO A 28 -3.90 -5.54 -19.31
N ASP A 29 -3.79 -6.06 -18.09
CA ASP A 29 -4.95 -6.37 -17.26
C ASP A 29 -5.38 -5.12 -16.45
N GLY A 30 -6.47 -4.50 -16.89
CA GLY A 30 -7.03 -3.30 -16.24
C GLY A 30 -7.44 -3.52 -14.78
N LEU A 31 -7.99 -4.70 -14.43
CA LEU A 31 -8.39 -5.01 -13.06
C LEU A 31 -7.17 -5.15 -12.16
N ARG A 32 -6.11 -5.80 -12.67
CA ARG A 32 -4.84 -5.93 -11.97
C ARG A 32 -4.16 -4.58 -11.76
N ILE A 33 -4.14 -3.71 -12.78
CA ILE A 33 -3.61 -2.34 -12.66
C ILE A 33 -4.39 -1.55 -11.61
N MET A 34 -5.73 -1.63 -11.61
CA MET A 34 -6.56 -0.97 -10.61
C MET A 34 -6.28 -1.48 -9.19
N ALA A 35 -6.16 -2.80 -9.01
CA ALA A 35 -5.82 -3.40 -7.72
C ALA A 35 -4.45 -2.93 -7.22
N LEU A 36 -3.43 -2.91 -8.10
CA LEU A 36 -2.09 -2.43 -7.77
C LEU A 36 -2.09 -0.94 -7.39
N LYS A 37 -2.80 -0.08 -8.13
CA LYS A 37 -2.96 1.34 -7.81
C LYS A 37 -3.63 1.55 -6.46
N LYS A 38 -4.63 0.72 -6.10
CA LYS A 38 -5.29 0.78 -4.79
C LYS A 38 -4.35 0.38 -3.64
N ILE A 39 -3.47 -0.60 -3.88
CA ILE A 39 -2.42 -0.98 -2.92
C ILE A 39 -1.43 0.18 -2.75
N ARG A 40 -0.96 0.77 -3.85
CA ARG A 40 -0.04 1.92 -3.85
C ARG A 40 -0.60 3.09 -3.04
N LEU A 41 -1.86 3.46 -3.28
CA LEU A 41 -2.52 4.55 -2.57
C LEU A 41 -2.50 4.33 -1.04
N ARG A 42 -2.86 3.12 -0.59
CA ARG A 42 -2.86 2.78 0.84
C ARG A 42 -1.47 2.84 1.47
N ILE A 43 -0.43 2.41 0.73
CA ILE A 43 0.96 2.48 1.22
C ILE A 43 1.39 3.95 1.34
N ARG A 44 1.04 4.79 0.36
CA ARG A 44 1.30 6.23 0.40
C ARG A 44 0.63 6.89 1.60
N GLU A 45 -0.65 6.61 1.86
CA GLU A 45 -1.37 7.10 3.04
C GLU A 45 -0.67 6.69 4.35
N GLN A 46 -0.16 5.45 4.43
CA GLN A 46 0.60 4.97 5.59
C GLN A 46 1.94 5.70 5.75
N ILE A 47 2.66 5.95 4.65
CA ILE A 47 3.90 6.73 4.66
C ILE A 47 3.61 8.15 5.17
N GLU A 48 2.63 8.84 4.58
CA GLU A 48 2.27 10.21 4.97
C GLU A 48 1.79 10.30 6.43
N PHE A 49 1.10 9.28 6.93
CA PHE A 49 0.73 9.19 8.33
C PHE A 49 1.95 9.06 9.25
N LEU A 50 2.88 8.14 8.92
CA LEU A 50 4.08 7.91 9.73
C LEU A 50 5.04 9.11 9.70
N GLU A 51 5.18 9.78 8.56
CA GLU A 51 6.00 10.98 8.41
C GLU A 51 5.42 12.14 9.24
N ARG A 52 4.09 12.33 9.21
CA ARG A 52 3.42 13.33 10.06
C ARG A 52 3.53 13.02 11.54
N ALA A 53 3.29 11.77 11.94
CA ALA A 53 3.38 11.36 13.34
C ALA A 53 4.80 11.45 13.89
N GLY A 54 5.80 11.08 13.09
CA GLY A 54 7.22 11.23 13.44
C GLY A 54 7.62 12.69 13.64
N ARG A 55 7.04 13.63 12.88
CA ARG A 55 7.24 15.08 13.08
C ARG A 55 6.57 15.63 14.34
N LEU A 56 5.44 15.05 14.75
CA LEU A 56 4.65 15.50 15.90
C LEU A 56 5.09 14.87 17.24
N GLY A 57 6.11 14.02 17.25
CA GLY A 57 6.59 13.33 18.46
C GLY A 57 5.55 12.39 19.09
N LYS A 58 4.45 12.08 18.39
CA LYS A 58 3.36 11.24 18.91
C LYS A 58 3.73 9.76 18.83
N PRO A 59 3.55 8.97 19.89
CA PRO A 59 3.80 7.52 19.85
C PRO A 59 2.83 6.87 18.85
N LEU A 60 3.41 6.19 17.86
CA LEU A 60 2.69 5.48 16.81
C LEU A 60 2.18 4.13 17.31
N VAL A 61 0.89 4.03 17.60
CA VAL A 61 0.25 2.73 17.93
C VAL A 61 -0.10 2.00 16.64
N VAL A 62 0.64 0.94 16.30
CA VAL A 62 0.35 0.10 15.14
C VAL A 62 -0.81 -0.85 15.48
N VAL A 63 -2.04 -0.43 15.18
CA VAL A 63 -3.20 -1.31 15.27
C VAL A 63 -3.26 -2.18 14.01
N ARG A 64 -2.99 -3.48 14.15
CA ARG A 64 -3.29 -4.45 13.09
C ARG A 64 -4.80 -4.59 12.95
N ARG A 65 -5.43 -3.71 12.16
CA ARG A 65 -6.82 -3.94 11.73
C ARG A 65 -6.84 -5.18 10.84
N ARG A 66 -7.27 -6.31 11.40
CA ARG A 66 -7.66 -7.51 10.64
C ARG A 66 -8.77 -7.05 9.70
N ARG A 67 -8.48 -6.89 8.41
CA ARG A 67 -9.55 -6.74 7.42
C ARG A 67 -10.23 -8.09 7.35
N LEU A 68 -11.38 -8.23 8.02
CA LEU A 68 -12.37 -9.22 7.64
C LEU A 68 -12.67 -8.95 6.17
N ASN A 69 -12.35 -9.89 5.28
CA ASN A 69 -12.84 -9.87 3.91
C ASN A 69 -14.30 -10.35 3.99
N PRO A 70 -15.32 -9.49 3.81
CA PRO A 70 -16.72 -9.94 3.76
C PRO A 70 -17.06 -10.61 2.41
N GLY A 71 -16.07 -11.24 1.76
CA GLY A 71 -16.11 -11.49 0.32
C GLY A 71 -16.72 -12.81 -0.13
N PHE A 72 -17.10 -13.72 0.77
CA PHE A 72 -17.72 -15.00 0.40
C PHE A 72 -18.60 -15.51 1.56
N ALA A 73 -19.73 -14.84 1.78
CA ALA A 73 -20.89 -15.48 2.40
C ALA A 73 -21.93 -15.60 1.28
N VAL A 74 -21.90 -16.72 0.58
CA VAL A 74 -22.99 -17.16 -0.30
C VAL A 74 -23.80 -18.18 0.51
N PRO A 75 -25.14 -18.08 0.53
CA PRO A 75 -26.01 -19.03 1.24
C PRO A 75 -25.92 -20.44 0.67
#